data_AF-A0A7Z2ZKK2-F1
#
_entry.id   AF-A0A7Z2ZKK2-F1
#
_cell.length_a   1.000
_cell.length_b   1.000
_cell.length_c   1.000
_cell.angle_alpha   90.00
_cell.angle_beta   90.00
_cell.angle_gamma   90.00
#
_symmetry.space_group_name_H-M   'P 1'
#
loop_
_entity.id
_entity.type
_entity.pdbx_description
1 polymer ?
#
loop_
_entity_poly.entity_id
_entity_poly.type
_entity_poly.pdbx_seq_one_letter_code
_entity_poly.pdbx_strand_id
1 'polypeptide(L)'
;MNRSYTPVRPFNPKRPGALVGVIMSVSEYLGALYGSIAEKREVGSYGPCAECGGTVTSTEINPDRMIVPELSLKNGAVLLWAGTDCAPVPRIRQLATMLGIDYLRPLEEQDRQFISVLLYGYDKEPVSFVHNKRLRTDYYRGCVSDLQTMIDARTTSKGNLRMISFFSKHSECPACVGTGMSKGVLDIHISGYTLAEAYKLQLPEMLSFIKNLPQSMDAHEFEIIGPIVSHLEPMLLYLSTIGLRRLPLALVGKHMFGKLCET
;
A
#
# COMPACT_ATOMS: atom_id res chain seq x y z
N MET A 1 28.65 7.86 5.90
CA MET A 1 28.26 6.50 6.32
C MET A 1 27.11 6.06 5.43
N ASN A 2 27.36 5.17 4.45
CA ASN A 2 26.31 4.61 3.59
C ASN A 2 25.31 3.85 4.47
N ARG A 3 24.10 4.36 4.62
CA ARG A 3 22.99 3.59 5.19
C ARG A 3 22.58 2.58 4.13
N SER A 4 22.97 1.32 4.28
CA SER A 4 22.53 0.28 3.36
C SER A 4 21.03 0.02 3.57
N TYR A 5 20.22 0.35 2.56
CA TYR A 5 18.79 0.05 2.52
C TYR A 5 18.60 -1.45 2.25
N THR A 6 19.02 -2.27 3.22
CA THR A 6 18.88 -3.72 3.16
C THR A 6 17.67 -4.10 3.98
N PRO A 7 16.59 -4.61 3.37
CA PRO A 7 15.44 -5.04 4.13
C PRO A 7 15.74 -6.28 4.95
N VAL A 8 15.12 -6.35 6.12
CA VAL A 8 15.32 -7.43 7.09
C VAL A 8 14.93 -8.81 6.54
N ARG A 9 14.01 -8.89 5.55
CA ARG A 9 13.59 -10.14 4.89
C ARG A 9 13.18 -9.92 3.43
N PRO A 10 13.53 -10.85 2.51
CA PRO A 10 13.07 -10.81 1.12
C PRO A 10 11.56 -11.06 1.02
N PHE A 11 10.92 -10.41 0.03
CA PHE A 11 9.50 -10.59 -0.24
C PHE A 11 9.20 -12.02 -0.70
N ASN A 12 8.16 -12.63 -0.12
CA ASN A 12 7.74 -13.98 -0.48
C ASN A 12 6.36 -13.92 -1.18
N PRO A 13 6.27 -14.15 -2.50
CA PRO A 13 5.00 -14.05 -3.22
C PRO A 13 3.98 -15.13 -2.81
N LYS A 14 4.43 -16.24 -2.19
CA LYS A 14 3.53 -17.28 -1.66
C LYS A 14 2.93 -16.90 -0.30
N ARG A 15 3.54 -15.95 0.40
CA ARG A 15 3.11 -15.42 1.70
C ARG A 15 3.33 -13.91 1.73
N PRO A 16 2.61 -13.14 0.89
CA PRO A 16 2.88 -11.72 0.69
C PRO A 16 2.48 -10.86 1.91
N GLY A 17 1.64 -11.40 2.80
CA GLY A 17 1.06 -10.66 3.92
C GLY A 17 -0.11 -9.78 3.48
N ALA A 18 -0.42 -8.75 4.27
CA ALA A 18 -1.49 -7.81 3.97
C ALA A 18 -1.16 -6.98 2.72
N LEU A 19 -2.13 -6.83 1.81
CA LEU A 19 -1.92 -6.17 0.52
C LEU A 19 -1.52 -4.69 0.66
N VAL A 20 -2.14 -3.96 1.61
CA VAL A 20 -1.72 -2.59 1.94
C VAL A 20 -0.27 -2.54 2.41
N GLY A 21 0.18 -3.55 3.17
CA GLY A 21 1.58 -3.65 3.57
C GLY A 21 2.52 -3.74 2.37
N VAL A 22 2.17 -4.55 1.36
CA VAL A 22 2.95 -4.66 0.11
C VAL A 22 2.98 -3.34 -0.65
N ILE A 23 1.82 -2.68 -0.82
CA ILE A 23 1.70 -1.39 -1.53
C ILE A 23 2.52 -0.29 -0.83
N MET A 24 2.42 -0.21 0.50
CA MET A 24 3.20 0.74 1.29
C MET A 24 4.69 0.45 1.15
N SER A 25 5.10 -0.82 1.17
CA SER A 25 6.51 -1.17 0.99
C SER A 25 7.03 -0.81 -0.39
N VAL A 26 6.26 -0.99 -1.46
CA VAL A 26 6.63 -0.45 -2.79
C VAL A 26 6.91 1.05 -2.72
N SER A 27 6.07 1.82 -2.01
CA SER A 27 6.30 3.26 -1.81
C SER A 27 7.59 3.54 -1.02
N GLU A 28 7.87 2.78 0.04
CA GLU A 28 9.10 2.91 0.84
C GLU A 28 10.36 2.64 0.00
N TYR A 29 10.39 1.54 -0.76
CA TYR A 29 11.55 1.19 -1.56
C TYR A 29 11.76 2.15 -2.73
N LEU A 30 10.69 2.69 -3.31
CA LEU A 30 10.82 3.76 -4.31
C LEU A 30 11.43 5.02 -3.68
N GLY A 31 10.97 5.44 -2.50
CA GLY A 31 11.61 6.53 -1.77
C GLY A 31 13.10 6.26 -1.50
N ALA A 32 13.43 5.05 -1.03
CA ALA A 32 14.80 4.64 -0.73
C ALA A 32 15.68 4.58 -1.99
N LEU A 33 15.12 4.16 -3.12
CA LEU A 33 15.78 4.14 -4.42
C LEU A 33 16.24 5.56 -4.81
N TYR A 34 15.30 6.51 -4.83
CA TYR A 34 15.58 7.90 -5.16
C TYR A 34 16.51 8.56 -4.13
N GLY A 35 16.32 8.24 -2.84
CA GLY A 35 17.20 8.71 -1.76
C GLY A 35 18.63 8.24 -1.88
N SER A 36 18.84 6.97 -2.21
CA SER A 36 20.17 6.37 -2.38
C SER A 36 20.92 7.00 -3.55
N ILE A 37 20.21 7.30 -4.64
CA ILE A 37 20.77 8.04 -5.78
C ILE A 37 21.06 9.51 -5.40
N ALA A 38 20.19 10.16 -4.64
CA ALA A 38 20.42 11.52 -4.16
C ALA A 38 21.70 11.64 -3.31
N GLU A 39 21.89 10.69 -2.39
CA GLU A 39 23.08 10.60 -1.53
C GLU A 39 24.33 10.32 -2.35
N LYS A 40 24.25 9.36 -3.29
CA LYS A 40 25.37 9.02 -4.18
C LYS A 40 25.80 10.20 -5.05
N ARG A 41 24.86 11.03 -5.47
CA ARG A 41 25.12 12.24 -6.28
C ARG A 41 25.45 13.47 -5.44
N GLU A 42 25.48 13.35 -4.10
CA GLU A 42 25.76 14.44 -3.15
C GLU A 42 24.83 15.67 -3.29
N VAL A 43 23.62 15.48 -3.82
CA VAL A 43 22.63 16.56 -4.03
C VAL A 43 21.54 16.60 -2.96
N GLY A 44 21.45 15.57 -2.13
CA GLY A 44 20.45 15.46 -1.08
C GLY A 44 20.69 14.29 -0.16
N SER A 45 19.92 14.24 0.93
CA SER A 45 19.90 13.11 1.86
C SER A 45 18.53 12.45 1.85
N TYR A 46 18.50 11.12 1.99
CA TYR A 46 17.24 10.44 2.21
C TYR A 46 16.68 10.81 3.58
N GLY A 47 15.44 11.28 3.60
CA GLY A 47 14.78 11.61 4.85
C GLY A 47 13.38 12.17 4.66
N PRO A 48 12.67 12.38 5.78
CA PRO A 48 11.34 12.99 5.76
C PRO A 48 11.37 14.42 5.24
N CYS A 49 10.29 14.82 4.59
CA CYS A 49 9.99 16.23 4.33
C CYS A 49 10.03 17.03 5.64
N ALA A 50 10.73 18.16 5.65
CA ALA A 50 10.87 19.02 6.83
C ALA A 50 9.54 19.67 7.26
N GLU A 51 8.63 19.93 6.32
CA GLU A 51 7.37 20.61 6.59
C GLU A 51 6.31 19.67 7.18
N CYS A 52 6.08 18.51 6.56
CA CYS A 52 5.07 17.56 7.04
C CYS A 52 5.65 16.45 7.93
N GLY A 53 6.96 16.43 8.14
CA GLY A 53 7.66 15.38 8.88
C GLY A 53 7.63 14.01 8.19
N GLY A 54 7.28 13.95 6.90
CA GLY A 54 6.96 12.71 6.21
C GLY A 54 5.73 12.01 6.81
N THR A 55 4.76 12.76 7.33
CA THR A 55 3.54 12.23 7.94
C THR A 55 2.29 12.91 7.43
N VAL A 56 1.18 12.19 7.54
CA VAL A 56 -0.17 12.67 7.29
C VAL A 56 -0.72 13.29 8.57
N THR A 57 -1.45 14.39 8.46
CA THR A 57 -2.05 15.11 9.60
C THR A 57 -3.54 14.83 9.80
N SER A 58 -4.24 14.25 8.82
CA SER A 58 -5.68 13.98 8.90
C SER A 58 -6.01 12.57 9.39
N THR A 59 -7.00 12.49 10.27
CA THR A 59 -7.64 11.24 10.73
C THR A 59 -8.96 10.96 10.01
N GLU A 60 -9.40 11.83 9.10
CA GLU A 60 -10.63 11.62 8.33
C GLU A 60 -10.42 10.47 7.35
N ILE A 61 -11.33 9.50 7.32
CA ILE A 61 -11.21 8.31 6.45
C ILE A 61 -11.53 8.69 4.99
N ASN A 62 -10.80 8.10 4.06
CA ASN A 62 -11.04 8.13 2.61
C ASN A 62 -11.58 6.77 2.13
N PRO A 63 -12.91 6.60 2.01
CA PRO A 63 -13.54 5.35 1.57
C PRO A 63 -13.09 4.91 0.17
N ASP A 64 -12.79 5.84 -0.73
CA ASP A 64 -12.42 5.55 -2.13
C ASP A 64 -11.11 4.76 -2.22
N ARG A 65 -10.27 4.80 -1.18
CA ARG A 65 -9.04 4.02 -1.08
C ARG A 65 -9.24 2.62 -0.51
N MET A 66 -10.40 2.33 0.06
CA MET A 66 -10.62 1.06 0.77
C MET A 66 -11.00 -0.08 -0.18
N ILE A 67 -11.55 0.26 -1.34
CA ILE A 67 -12.05 -0.68 -2.34
C ILE A 67 -11.28 -0.51 -3.65
N VAL A 68 -10.87 -1.63 -4.25
CA VAL A 68 -10.21 -1.68 -5.56
C VAL A 68 -11.14 -2.41 -6.53
N PRO A 69 -11.97 -1.68 -7.31
CA PRO A 69 -13.02 -2.29 -8.11
C PRO A 69 -12.52 -3.25 -9.20
N GLU A 70 -11.32 -3.04 -9.73
CA GLU A 70 -10.73 -3.93 -10.74
C GLU A 70 -10.32 -5.30 -10.22
N LEU A 71 -10.28 -5.48 -8.89
CA LEU A 71 -9.98 -6.75 -8.25
C LEU A 71 -11.25 -7.52 -7.89
N SER A 72 -11.13 -8.84 -7.81
CA SER A 72 -12.14 -9.69 -7.18
C SER A 72 -11.98 -9.72 -5.67
N LEU A 73 -13.02 -10.14 -4.95
CA LEU A 73 -12.95 -10.35 -3.50
C LEU A 73 -11.85 -11.37 -3.13
N LYS A 74 -11.65 -12.40 -3.96
CA LYS A 74 -10.53 -13.36 -3.81
C LYS A 74 -9.17 -12.68 -3.88
N ASN A 75 -9.00 -11.76 -4.82
CA ASN A 75 -7.72 -11.08 -5.07
C ASN A 75 -7.51 -9.83 -4.21
N GLY A 76 -8.41 -9.54 -3.27
CA GLY A 76 -8.21 -8.48 -2.29
C GLY A 76 -8.85 -7.14 -2.64
N ALA A 77 -10.01 -7.16 -3.30
CA ALA A 77 -10.76 -5.93 -3.60
C ALA A 77 -11.11 -5.06 -2.37
N VAL A 78 -11.14 -5.64 -1.16
CA VAL A 78 -11.30 -4.90 0.10
C VAL A 78 -9.92 -4.77 0.77
N LEU A 79 -9.23 -3.66 0.53
CA LEU A 79 -7.82 -3.50 0.90
C LEU A 79 -7.56 -3.61 2.40
N LEU A 80 -8.51 -3.17 3.25
CA LEU A 80 -8.37 -3.23 4.71
C LEU A 80 -8.10 -4.66 5.21
N TRP A 81 -8.67 -5.66 4.52
CA TRP A 81 -8.61 -7.07 4.91
C TRP A 81 -7.86 -7.97 3.92
N ALA A 82 -7.47 -7.43 2.77
CA ALA A 82 -6.79 -8.17 1.71
C ALA A 82 -5.47 -8.79 2.21
N GLY A 83 -5.32 -10.10 2.02
CA GLY A 83 -4.13 -10.86 2.44
C GLY A 83 -4.04 -11.13 3.95
N THR A 84 -5.11 -10.90 4.71
CA THR A 84 -5.18 -11.19 6.15
C THR A 84 -6.06 -12.40 6.47
N ASP A 85 -5.88 -12.99 7.65
CA ASP A 85 -6.75 -14.05 8.18
C ASP A 85 -7.56 -13.49 9.37
N CYS A 86 -8.46 -12.55 9.09
CA CYS A 86 -9.32 -11.91 10.08
C CYS A 86 -10.80 -12.23 9.81
N ALA A 87 -11.63 -12.13 10.85
CA ALA A 87 -13.06 -12.46 10.80
C ALA A 87 -13.85 -11.77 9.65
N PRO A 88 -13.57 -10.51 9.26
CA PRO A 88 -14.19 -9.90 8.09
C PRO A 88 -14.02 -10.66 6.77
N VAL A 89 -12.91 -11.37 6.54
CA VAL A 89 -12.66 -12.07 5.26
C VAL A 89 -13.68 -13.19 4.98
N PRO A 90 -13.88 -14.21 5.84
CA PRO A 90 -14.91 -15.21 5.63
C PRO A 90 -16.32 -14.63 5.73
N ARG A 91 -16.55 -13.56 6.49
CA ARG A 91 -17.84 -12.86 6.56
C ARG A 91 -18.21 -12.22 5.22
N ILE A 92 -17.29 -11.49 4.59
CA ILE A 92 -17.48 -10.88 3.27
C ILE A 92 -17.71 -11.95 2.21
N ARG A 93 -17.00 -13.08 2.29
CA ARG A 93 -17.24 -14.21 1.38
C ARG A 93 -18.67 -14.74 1.50
N GLN A 94 -19.17 -14.94 2.73
CA GLN A 94 -20.55 -15.38 2.93
C GLN A 94 -21.56 -14.33 2.46
N LEU A 95 -21.29 -13.05 2.75
CA LEU A 95 -22.14 -11.94 2.32
C LEU A 95 -22.23 -11.85 0.79
N ALA A 96 -21.12 -12.08 0.08
CA ALA A 96 -21.11 -12.16 -1.37
C ALA A 96 -22.04 -13.27 -1.89
N THR A 97 -21.97 -14.47 -1.29
CA THR A 97 -22.88 -15.58 -1.60
C THR A 97 -24.35 -15.20 -1.37
N MET A 98 -24.67 -14.55 -0.24
CA MET A 98 -26.04 -14.13 0.07
C MET A 98 -26.60 -13.13 -0.95
N LEU A 99 -25.74 -12.24 -1.46
CA LEU A 99 -26.12 -11.17 -2.37
C LEU A 99 -25.90 -11.51 -3.86
N GLY A 100 -25.55 -12.76 -4.18
CA GLY A 100 -25.33 -13.19 -5.57
C GLY A 100 -24.09 -12.58 -6.24
N ILE A 101 -23.11 -12.13 -5.44
CA ILE A 101 -21.83 -11.58 -5.90
C ILE A 101 -20.83 -12.72 -6.10
N ASP A 102 -20.22 -12.76 -7.27
CA ASP A 102 -19.16 -13.71 -7.61
C ASP A 102 -17.84 -13.30 -6.94
N TYR A 103 -17.35 -14.17 -6.07
CA TYR A 103 -16.11 -13.97 -5.30
C TYR A 103 -14.84 -13.93 -6.17
N LEU A 104 -14.87 -14.50 -7.37
CA LEU A 104 -13.75 -14.64 -8.29
C LEU A 104 -13.69 -13.56 -9.37
N ARG A 105 -14.81 -12.91 -9.65
CA ARG A 105 -14.93 -11.88 -10.68
C ARG A 105 -14.59 -10.48 -10.13
N PRO A 106 -14.03 -9.57 -10.93
CA PRO A 106 -13.81 -8.18 -10.52
C PRO A 106 -15.09 -7.51 -10.00
N LEU A 107 -14.98 -6.62 -9.01
CA LEU A 107 -16.13 -5.89 -8.47
C LEU A 107 -16.74 -4.92 -9.48
N GLU A 108 -15.91 -4.28 -10.32
CA GLU A 108 -16.35 -3.29 -11.31
C GLU A 108 -17.28 -3.87 -12.38
N GLU A 109 -17.25 -5.18 -12.55
CA GLU A 109 -18.11 -5.91 -13.47
C GLU A 109 -19.45 -6.32 -12.83
N GLN A 110 -19.61 -6.17 -11.52
CA GLN A 110 -20.74 -6.70 -10.75
C GLN A 110 -21.67 -5.58 -10.25
N ASP A 111 -22.60 -5.89 -9.35
CA ASP A 111 -23.50 -4.90 -8.78
C ASP A 111 -22.72 -3.81 -8.01
N ARG A 112 -22.81 -2.57 -8.51
CA ARG A 112 -22.14 -1.41 -7.93
C ARG A 112 -22.64 -1.09 -6.52
N GLN A 113 -23.87 -1.46 -6.16
CA GLN A 113 -24.39 -1.26 -4.81
C GLN A 113 -23.61 -2.07 -3.76
N PHE A 114 -22.97 -3.16 -4.17
CA PHE A 114 -22.16 -3.97 -3.27
C PHE A 114 -20.93 -3.22 -2.74
N ILE A 115 -20.40 -2.23 -3.47
CA ILE A 115 -19.32 -1.38 -2.96
C ILE A 115 -19.79 -0.59 -1.72
N SER A 116 -20.99 -0.03 -1.77
CA SER A 116 -21.57 0.66 -0.61
C SER A 116 -21.78 -0.30 0.56
N VAL A 117 -22.19 -1.54 0.28
CA VAL A 117 -22.29 -2.60 1.30
C VAL A 117 -20.93 -2.90 1.93
N LEU A 118 -19.86 -3.04 1.13
CA LEU A 118 -18.50 -3.27 1.62
C LEU A 118 -17.98 -2.11 2.48
N LEU A 119 -18.28 -0.87 2.10
CA LEU A 119 -17.83 0.33 2.79
C LEU A 119 -18.59 0.58 4.09
N TYR A 120 -19.92 0.54 4.04
CA TYR A 120 -20.80 1.07 5.08
C TYR A 120 -21.64 0.01 5.80
N GLY A 121 -21.60 -1.24 5.33
CA GLY A 121 -22.21 -2.37 6.01
C GLY A 121 -23.47 -2.91 5.33
N TYR A 122 -24.03 -3.94 5.97
CA TYR A 122 -25.24 -4.65 5.61
C TYR A 122 -26.03 -4.94 6.89
N ASP A 123 -27.18 -4.29 7.03
CA ASP A 123 -28.02 -4.28 8.23
C ASP A 123 -29.37 -5.00 8.04
N LYS A 124 -29.65 -5.53 6.84
CA LYS A 124 -30.92 -6.21 6.54
C LYS A 124 -31.07 -7.54 7.29
N GLU A 125 -29.98 -8.30 7.40
CA GLU A 125 -29.95 -9.59 8.10
C GLU A 125 -28.50 -9.93 8.52
N PRO A 126 -28.32 -10.72 9.59
CA PRO A 126 -26.99 -11.10 10.05
C PRO A 126 -26.34 -12.15 9.16
N VAL A 127 -25.02 -12.11 9.06
CA VAL A 127 -24.22 -13.05 8.26
C VAL A 127 -23.69 -14.17 9.15
N SER A 128 -23.99 -15.43 8.82
CA SER A 128 -23.45 -16.60 9.52
C SER A 128 -22.19 -17.13 8.82
N PHE A 129 -21.04 -17.06 9.47
CA PHE A 129 -19.74 -17.42 8.88
C PHE A 129 -18.86 -18.17 9.88
N VAL A 130 -17.91 -18.96 9.37
CA VAL A 130 -16.93 -19.68 10.19
C VAL A 130 -15.61 -18.94 10.18
N HIS A 131 -15.07 -18.63 11.36
CA HIS A 131 -13.72 -18.11 11.53
C HIS A 131 -13.06 -18.77 12.74
N ASN A 132 -11.81 -19.22 12.60
CA ASN A 132 -11.09 -19.98 13.63
C ASN A 132 -11.89 -21.17 14.18
N LYS A 133 -12.50 -21.95 13.28
CA LYS A 133 -13.33 -23.14 13.58
C LYS A 133 -14.57 -22.85 14.45
N ARG A 134 -14.97 -21.58 14.61
CA ARG A 134 -16.17 -21.19 15.35
C ARG A 134 -17.18 -20.56 14.41
N LEU A 135 -18.42 -21.02 14.48
CA LEU A 135 -19.55 -20.36 13.84
C LEU A 135 -19.81 -19.04 14.56
N ARG A 136 -19.99 -17.97 13.78
CA ARG A 136 -20.38 -16.64 14.25
C ARG A 136 -21.51 -16.15 13.39
N THR A 137 -22.46 -15.44 14.00
CA THR A 137 -23.59 -14.81 13.31
C THR A 137 -23.68 -13.38 13.78
N ASP A 138 -23.49 -12.42 12.87
CA ASP A 138 -23.39 -11.01 13.20
C ASP A 138 -23.60 -10.14 11.96
N TYR A 139 -23.99 -8.87 12.16
CA TYR A 139 -24.15 -7.91 11.07
C TYR A 139 -22.79 -7.47 10.52
N TYR A 140 -22.75 -7.18 9.22
CA TYR A 140 -21.55 -6.58 8.63
C TYR A 140 -21.60 -5.07 8.76
N ARG A 141 -20.66 -4.46 9.49
CA ARG A 141 -20.69 -3.02 9.77
C ARG A 141 -19.99 -2.15 8.72
N GLY A 142 -19.35 -2.77 7.74
CA GLY A 142 -18.55 -2.07 6.73
C GLY A 142 -17.13 -1.76 7.18
N CYS A 143 -16.21 -1.71 6.21
CA CYS A 143 -14.80 -1.47 6.48
C CYS A 143 -14.51 -0.05 7.02
N VAL A 144 -15.33 0.96 6.68
CA VAL A 144 -15.20 2.32 7.24
C VAL A 144 -15.44 2.30 8.74
N SER A 145 -16.51 1.63 9.19
CA SER A 145 -16.84 1.52 10.62
C SER A 145 -15.74 0.77 11.40
N ASP A 146 -15.21 -0.30 10.81
CA ASP A 146 -14.14 -1.07 11.44
C ASP A 146 -12.84 -0.25 11.58
N LEU A 147 -12.48 0.54 10.56
CA LEU A 147 -11.33 1.44 10.65
C LEU A 147 -11.56 2.57 11.66
N GLN A 148 -12.75 3.17 11.67
CA GLN A 148 -13.13 4.20 12.65
C GLN A 148 -13.02 3.66 14.08
N THR A 149 -13.46 2.42 14.32
CA THR A 149 -13.32 1.76 15.61
C THR A 149 -11.84 1.67 16.05
N MET A 150 -10.91 1.42 15.13
CA MET A 150 -9.48 1.40 15.45
C MET A 150 -8.93 2.78 15.83
N ILE A 151 -9.42 3.83 15.15
CA ILE A 151 -9.06 5.24 15.42
C ILE A 151 -9.58 5.65 16.79
N ASP A 152 -10.87 5.41 17.06
CA ASP A 152 -11.52 5.79 18.32
C ASP A 152 -10.91 5.07 19.53
N ALA A 153 -10.51 3.82 19.34
CA ALA A 153 -9.79 3.03 20.34
C ALA A 153 -8.35 3.50 20.60
N ARG A 154 -7.85 4.52 19.88
CA ARG A 154 -6.48 5.06 19.98
C ARG A 154 -5.42 3.96 19.92
N THR A 155 -5.55 3.07 18.94
CA THR A 155 -4.68 1.91 18.80
C THR A 155 -3.19 2.32 18.76
N THR A 156 -2.34 1.60 19.51
CA THR A 156 -0.89 1.79 19.51
C THR A 156 -0.17 0.78 18.61
N SER A 157 -0.91 -0.12 17.95
CA SER A 157 -0.36 -1.11 17.03
C SER A 157 0.25 -0.41 15.81
N LYS A 158 1.55 -0.60 15.59
CA LYS A 158 2.26 -0.09 14.39
C LYS A 158 1.59 -0.53 13.08
N GLY A 159 0.98 -1.71 13.04
CA GLY A 159 0.24 -2.20 11.89
C GLY A 159 -1.04 -1.41 11.64
N ASN A 160 -1.85 -1.22 12.68
CA ASN A 160 -3.10 -0.48 12.58
C ASN A 160 -2.84 1.00 12.27
N LEU A 161 -1.83 1.62 12.88
CA LEU A 161 -1.43 2.99 12.59
C LEU A 161 -1.02 3.18 11.11
N ARG A 162 -0.34 2.19 10.52
CA ARG A 162 -0.06 2.18 9.08
C ARG A 162 -1.33 2.12 8.24
N MET A 163 -2.26 1.23 8.59
CA MET A 163 -3.53 1.09 7.88
C MET A 163 -4.38 2.37 7.96
N ILE A 164 -4.49 2.95 9.16
CA ILE A 164 -5.16 4.24 9.38
C ILE A 164 -4.52 5.30 8.50
N SER A 165 -3.19 5.43 8.54
CA SER A 165 -2.48 6.39 7.69
C SER A 165 -2.70 6.17 6.20
N PHE A 166 -2.83 4.92 5.73
CA PHE A 166 -3.03 4.61 4.31
C PHE A 166 -4.43 5.01 3.83
N PHE A 167 -5.43 4.80 4.68
CA PHE A 167 -6.84 5.08 4.38
C PHE A 167 -7.31 6.47 4.81
N SER A 168 -6.50 7.26 5.50
CA SER A 168 -6.84 8.66 5.78
C SER A 168 -6.92 9.49 4.49
N LYS A 169 -7.73 10.54 4.49
CA LYS A 169 -7.66 11.62 3.51
C LYS A 169 -6.33 12.34 3.64
N HIS A 170 -5.83 12.85 2.53
CA HIS A 170 -4.57 13.58 2.48
C HIS A 170 -4.79 14.87 1.72
N SER A 171 -4.35 15.99 2.30
CA SER A 171 -3.95 17.15 1.53
C SER A 171 -2.53 16.93 1.05
N GLU A 172 -2.27 17.17 -0.24
CA GLU A 172 -0.91 17.12 -0.77
C GLU A 172 -0.07 18.20 -0.09
N CYS A 173 1.05 17.80 0.53
CA CYS A 173 2.00 18.74 1.09
C CYS A 173 2.71 19.44 -0.08
N PRO A 174 2.59 20.77 -0.25
CA PRO A 174 3.13 21.48 -1.41
C PRO A 174 4.65 21.39 -1.49
N ALA A 175 5.36 21.33 -0.35
CA ALA A 175 6.82 21.26 -0.34
C ALA A 175 7.42 19.92 -0.76
N CYS A 176 6.68 18.82 -0.65
CA CYS A 176 7.14 17.51 -1.13
C CYS A 176 6.26 16.91 -2.23
N VAL A 177 5.28 17.67 -2.71
CA VAL A 177 4.31 17.25 -3.75
C VAL A 177 3.69 15.89 -3.42
N GLY A 178 3.36 15.69 -2.14
CA GLY A 178 2.77 14.43 -1.67
C GLY A 178 3.71 13.21 -1.60
N THR A 179 5.02 13.36 -1.81
CA THR A 179 5.97 12.23 -1.69
C THR A 179 6.36 11.91 -0.24
N GLY A 180 6.28 12.90 0.65
CA GLY A 180 6.75 12.80 2.04
C GLY A 180 8.28 12.87 2.20
N MET A 181 9.03 13.08 1.11
CA MET A 181 10.49 13.06 1.09
C MET A 181 11.13 14.45 1.19
N SER A 182 12.39 14.48 1.61
CA SER A 182 13.23 15.67 1.67
C SER A 182 13.43 16.29 0.28
N LYS A 183 13.68 17.60 0.24
CA LYS A 183 13.76 18.37 -1.02
C LYS A 183 14.82 17.83 -1.99
N GLY A 184 15.99 17.44 -1.50
CA GLY A 184 17.07 16.93 -2.34
C GLY A 184 16.77 15.60 -3.04
N VAL A 185 15.70 14.90 -2.66
CA VAL A 185 15.21 13.69 -3.34
C VAL A 185 14.21 14.02 -4.45
N LEU A 186 13.49 15.15 -4.35
CA LEU A 186 12.39 15.50 -5.26
C LEU A 186 12.88 15.80 -6.67
N ASP A 187 14.06 16.43 -6.78
CA ASP A 187 14.65 16.85 -8.05
C ASP A 187 15.45 15.72 -8.72
N ILE A 188 15.59 14.56 -8.06
CA ILE A 188 16.25 13.40 -8.65
C ILE A 188 15.40 12.82 -9.76
N HIS A 189 16.03 12.70 -10.92
CA HIS A 189 15.47 11.99 -12.05
C HIS A 189 16.18 10.64 -12.21
N ILE A 190 15.37 9.58 -12.28
CA ILE A 190 15.82 8.22 -12.62
C ILE A 190 15.07 7.80 -13.87
N SER A 191 15.82 7.51 -14.94
CA SER A 191 15.27 7.16 -16.26
C SER A 191 14.20 8.14 -16.77
N GLY A 192 14.35 9.43 -16.45
CA GLY A 192 13.45 10.51 -16.86
C GLY A 192 12.27 10.80 -15.94
N TYR A 193 12.11 10.07 -14.83
CA TYR A 193 11.03 10.30 -13.85
C TYR A 193 11.58 10.86 -12.54
N THR A 194 10.89 11.84 -11.98
CA THR A 194 11.00 12.21 -10.56
C THR A 194 10.28 11.20 -9.68
N LEU A 195 10.55 11.22 -8.37
CA LEU A 195 9.83 10.36 -7.42
C LEU A 195 8.31 10.59 -7.46
N ALA A 196 7.89 11.84 -7.59
CA ALA A 196 6.47 12.22 -7.65
C ALA A 196 5.79 11.70 -8.92
N GLU A 197 6.50 11.67 -10.06
CA GLU A 197 5.99 11.11 -11.31
C GLU A 197 5.98 9.58 -11.26
N ALA A 198 7.02 8.96 -10.70
CA ALA A 198 7.07 7.52 -10.50
C ALA A 198 5.85 7.04 -9.70
N TYR A 199 5.48 7.75 -8.63
CA TYR A 199 4.29 7.41 -7.83
C TYR A 199 2.95 7.43 -8.60
N LYS A 200 2.91 8.07 -9.76
CA LYS A 200 1.71 8.19 -10.61
C LYS A 200 1.69 7.18 -11.76
N LEU A 201 2.77 6.44 -11.98
CA LEU A 201 2.84 5.42 -13.03
C LEU A 201 1.79 4.33 -12.81
N GLN A 202 1.23 3.81 -13.90
CA GLN A 202 0.42 2.59 -13.83
C GLN A 202 1.32 1.40 -13.49
N LEU A 203 0.73 0.32 -12.95
CA LEU A 203 1.53 -0.82 -12.51
C LEU A 203 2.37 -1.45 -13.64
N PRO A 204 1.87 -1.62 -14.88
CA PRO A 204 2.70 -2.13 -15.97
C PRO A 204 3.89 -1.22 -16.30
N GLU A 205 3.69 0.09 -16.26
CA GLU A 205 4.73 1.10 -16.52
C GLU A 205 5.78 1.10 -15.40
N MET A 206 5.33 1.08 -14.13
CA MET A 206 6.19 0.96 -12.96
C MET A 206 7.04 -0.32 -13.00
N LEU A 207 6.42 -1.45 -13.35
CA LEU A 207 7.14 -2.72 -13.48
C LEU A 207 8.20 -2.65 -14.59
N SER A 208 7.87 -2.05 -15.74
CA SER A 208 8.81 -1.82 -16.83
C SER A 208 9.96 -0.89 -16.41
N PHE A 209 9.64 0.21 -15.73
CA PHE A 209 10.60 1.16 -15.18
C PHE A 209 11.62 0.46 -14.26
N ILE A 210 11.15 -0.31 -13.27
CA ILE A 210 12.03 -1.02 -12.34
C ILE A 210 12.87 -2.11 -13.03
N LYS A 211 12.29 -2.86 -13.99
CA LYS A 211 13.01 -3.91 -14.72
C LYS A 211 14.13 -3.38 -15.62
N ASN A 212 13.93 -2.21 -16.21
CA ASN A 212 14.91 -1.61 -17.14
C ASN A 212 15.94 -0.74 -16.43
N LEU A 213 15.72 -0.43 -15.15
CA LEU A 213 16.63 0.37 -14.32
C LEU A 213 18.11 -0.06 -14.38
N PRO A 214 18.44 -1.36 -14.28
CA PRO A 214 19.83 -1.83 -14.33
C PRO A 214 20.57 -1.47 -15.63
N GLN A 215 19.84 -1.27 -16.74
CA GLN A 215 20.42 -0.91 -18.04
C GLN A 215 20.68 0.60 -18.17
N SER A 216 20.00 1.40 -17.34
CA SER A 216 20.04 2.86 -17.41
C SER A 216 20.99 3.50 -16.40
N MET A 217 21.67 2.69 -15.58
CA MET A 217 22.55 3.14 -14.50
C MET A 217 23.99 2.68 -14.72
N ASP A 218 24.93 3.47 -14.21
CA ASP A 218 26.33 3.04 -14.15
C ASP A 218 26.55 1.96 -13.09
N ALA A 219 27.72 1.31 -13.13
CA ALA A 219 28.03 0.20 -12.23
C ALA A 219 28.01 0.59 -10.75
N HIS A 220 28.38 1.83 -10.41
CA HIS A 220 28.43 2.31 -9.02
C HIS A 220 27.04 2.66 -8.49
N GLU A 221 26.18 3.27 -9.30
CA GLU A 221 24.77 3.48 -8.96
C GLU A 221 24.06 2.12 -8.82
N PHE A 222 24.31 1.19 -9.74
CA PHE A 222 23.69 -0.13 -9.71
C PHE A 222 24.10 -0.96 -8.48
N GLU A 223 25.36 -0.88 -8.04
CA GLU A 223 25.82 -1.54 -6.80
C GLU A 223 24.99 -1.13 -5.58
N ILE A 224 24.55 0.13 -5.53
CA ILE A 224 23.78 0.69 -4.43
C ILE A 224 22.30 0.29 -4.53
N ILE A 225 21.72 0.38 -5.72
CA ILE A 225 20.28 0.20 -5.92
C ILE A 225 19.85 -1.23 -6.25
N GLY A 226 20.77 -2.09 -6.68
CA GLY A 226 20.52 -3.49 -7.04
C GLY A 226 19.77 -4.27 -5.94
N PRO A 227 20.16 -4.16 -4.65
CA PRO A 227 19.40 -4.73 -3.54
C PRO A 227 17.96 -4.21 -3.50
N ILE A 228 17.72 -2.92 -3.71
CA ILE A 228 16.37 -2.33 -3.69
C ILE A 228 15.53 -2.86 -4.85
N VAL A 229 16.08 -2.89 -6.07
CA VAL A 229 15.40 -3.41 -7.27
C VAL A 229 15.02 -4.88 -7.09
N SER A 230 15.90 -5.70 -6.52
CA SER A 230 15.63 -7.12 -6.26
C SER A 230 14.46 -7.37 -5.31
N HIS A 231 14.04 -6.36 -4.53
CA HIS A 231 12.87 -6.42 -3.66
C HIS A 231 11.63 -5.81 -4.31
N LEU A 232 11.79 -4.71 -5.05
CA LEU A 232 10.69 -4.05 -5.76
C LEU A 232 10.08 -4.94 -6.84
N GLU A 233 10.90 -5.56 -7.69
CA GLU A 233 10.41 -6.31 -8.84
C GLU A 233 9.47 -7.46 -8.44
N PRO A 234 9.80 -8.34 -7.47
CA PRO A 234 8.88 -9.39 -7.03
C PRO A 234 7.55 -8.88 -6.47
N MET A 235 7.55 -7.76 -5.76
CA MET A 235 6.32 -7.15 -5.23
C MET A 235 5.43 -6.62 -6.36
N LEU A 236 6.02 -5.88 -7.31
CA LEU A 236 5.30 -5.34 -8.46
C LEU A 236 4.75 -6.47 -9.35
N LEU A 237 5.52 -7.55 -9.54
CA LEU A 237 5.06 -8.73 -10.26
C LEU A 237 3.89 -9.43 -9.56
N TYR A 238 3.94 -9.56 -8.23
CA TYR A 238 2.82 -10.09 -7.46
C TYR A 238 1.56 -9.23 -7.60
N LEU A 239 1.69 -7.90 -7.46
CA LEU A 239 0.58 -6.96 -7.61
C LEU A 239 -0.02 -7.02 -9.02
N SER A 240 0.83 -7.24 -10.04
CA SER A 240 0.38 -7.42 -11.43
C SER A 240 -0.36 -8.75 -11.60
N THR A 241 0.12 -9.82 -10.97
CA THR A 241 -0.47 -11.16 -11.03
C THR A 241 -1.88 -11.22 -10.43
N ILE A 242 -2.15 -10.44 -9.37
CA ILE A 242 -3.49 -10.37 -8.77
C ILE A 242 -4.46 -9.50 -9.58
N GLY A 243 -3.98 -8.76 -10.58
CA GLY A 243 -4.78 -7.93 -11.49
C GLY A 243 -4.85 -6.44 -11.12
N LEU A 244 -3.99 -5.95 -10.22
CA LEU A 244 -4.00 -4.54 -9.84
C LEU A 244 -3.50 -3.69 -11.02
N ARG A 245 -4.27 -2.71 -11.49
CA ARG A 245 -3.87 -1.88 -12.65
C ARG A 245 -3.13 -0.62 -12.23
N ARG A 246 -3.61 0.02 -11.16
CA ARG A 246 -3.02 1.24 -10.59
C ARG A 246 -2.55 0.95 -9.18
N LEU A 247 -1.35 1.38 -8.84
CA LEU A 247 -0.89 1.35 -7.46
C LEU A 247 -1.52 2.53 -6.71
N PRO A 248 -2.33 2.31 -5.67
CA PRO A 248 -2.79 3.39 -4.80
C PRO A 248 -1.65 3.78 -3.85
N LEU A 249 -0.52 4.24 -4.41
CA LEU A 249 0.62 4.68 -3.61
C LEU A 249 0.18 5.87 -2.76
N ALA A 250 0.58 5.84 -1.49
CA ALA A 250 0.18 6.80 -0.48
C ALA A 250 1.43 7.45 0.13
N LEU A 251 1.22 8.60 0.79
CA LEU A 251 2.23 9.26 1.61
C LEU A 251 2.87 8.25 2.57
N VAL A 252 4.21 8.14 2.50
CA VAL A 252 4.99 7.25 3.35
C VAL A 252 5.21 7.93 4.69
N GLY A 253 4.62 7.39 5.76
CA GLY A 253 4.65 7.94 7.12
C GLY A 253 6.03 7.83 7.83
N LYS A 254 6.31 8.75 8.77
CA LYS A 254 7.55 8.82 9.59
C LYS A 254 7.94 7.55 10.35
N HIS A 255 6.98 6.66 10.62
CA HIS A 255 7.22 5.37 11.29
C HIS A 255 7.93 4.32 10.41
N MET A 256 8.17 4.64 9.14
CA MET A 256 8.77 3.77 8.13
C MET A 256 10.29 3.99 7.97
N PHE A 257 10.80 5.19 8.29
CA PHE A 257 12.25 5.50 8.30
C PHE A 257 13.05 4.63 9.28
N GLY A 258 12.38 4.01 10.26
CA GLY A 258 13.02 3.18 11.28
C GLY A 258 13.23 1.71 10.91
N LYS A 259 12.65 1.19 9.81
CA LYS A 259 12.83 -0.23 9.43
C LYS A 259 13.92 -0.48 8.38
N LEU A 260 14.35 0.57 7.69
CA LEU A 260 15.39 0.51 6.66
C LEU A 260 16.72 1.11 7.15
N CYS A 261 16.78 1.47 8.44
CA CYS A 261 17.94 2.00 9.15
C CYS A 261 18.04 1.34 10.52
N GLU A 262 18.14 0.02 10.56
CA GLU A 262 18.62 -0.71 11.73
C GLU A 262 19.93 -1.39 11.34
N THR A 263 21.04 -0.68 11.57
CA THR A 263 22.30 -1.26 12.03
C THR A 263 22.37 -1.07 13.52
#